data_AF-A0A954EGZ5-F1
#
_entry.id   AF-A0A954EGZ5-F1
#
_cell.length_a   1.000
_cell.length_b   1.000
_cell.length_c   1.000
_cell.angle_alpha   90.00
_cell.angle_beta   90.00
_cell.angle_gamma   90.00
#
_symmetry.space_group_name_H-M   'P 1'
#
loop_
_entity.id
_entity.type
_entity.pdbx_description
1 polymer ?
#
loop_
_entity_poly.entity_id
_entity_poly.type
_entity_poly.pdbx_seq_one_letter_code
_entity_poly.pdbx_strand_id
1 'polypeptide(L)'
;MFNQIAPRYDTMNHVLSGGVDYYWRWYTIRQVKPNGSAPILDVCTGTGDLAIAYWKYARKRIPVTGSDFTEGMLELARKKATARTTGSQDAPIDFVQADTQQLPFDSDRFQIVSV
;
A
#
# COMPACT_ATOMS: atom_id res chain seq x y z
N MET A 1 -17.41 -4.14 10.17
CA MET A 1 -17.33 -5.46 9.49
C MET A 1 -15.89 -5.84 9.17
N PHE A 2 -15.17 -5.09 8.33
CA PHE A 2 -13.80 -5.45 7.90
C PHE A 2 -12.74 -5.55 9.02
N ASN A 3 -12.82 -4.75 10.09
CA ASN A 3 -11.94 -4.88 11.26
C ASN A 3 -11.92 -6.29 11.88
N GLN A 4 -13.03 -7.02 11.83
CA GLN A 4 -13.12 -8.37 12.41
C GLN A 4 -12.45 -9.43 11.52
N ILE A 5 -12.28 -9.13 10.23
CA ILE A 5 -11.78 -10.07 9.22
C ILE A 5 -10.32 -9.78 8.85
N ALA A 6 -9.82 -8.58 9.17
CA ALA A 6 -8.48 -8.12 8.82
C ALA A 6 -7.37 -9.16 9.08
N PRO A 7 -7.31 -9.87 10.22
CA PRO A 7 -6.23 -10.84 10.47
C PRO A 7 -6.22 -12.05 9.53
N ARG A 8 -7.38 -12.41 8.96
CA ARG A 8 -7.53 -13.54 8.04
C ARG A 8 -7.67 -13.12 6.59
N TYR A 9 -7.83 -11.83 6.33
CA TYR A 9 -8.16 -11.28 5.01
C TYR A 9 -7.11 -11.63 3.97
N ASP A 10 -5.82 -11.45 4.29
CA ASP A 10 -4.73 -11.78 3.38
C ASP A 10 -4.70 -13.27 3.06
N THR A 11 -4.80 -14.12 4.08
CA THR A 11 -4.83 -15.58 3.90
C THR A 11 -6.00 -16.00 3.03
N MET A 12 -7.18 -15.43 3.23
CA MET A 12 -8.34 -15.69 2.39
C MET A 12 -8.10 -15.26 0.95
N ASN A 13 -7.57 -14.06 0.71
CA ASN A 13 -7.28 -13.57 -0.63
C ASN A 13 -6.28 -14.44 -1.38
N HIS A 14 -5.20 -14.88 -0.71
CA HIS A 14 -4.22 -15.76 -1.33
C HIS A 14 -4.81 -17.14 -1.65
N VAL A 15 -5.63 -17.70 -0.76
CA VAL A 15 -6.27 -19.01 -0.97
C VAL A 15 -7.31 -18.95 -2.08
N LEU A 16 -8.22 -17.96 -2.03
CA LEU A 16 -9.30 -17.82 -3.01
C LEU A 16 -8.78 -17.46 -4.40
N SER A 17 -7.71 -16.66 -4.49
CA SER A 17 -7.06 -16.36 -5.77
C SER A 17 -6.13 -17.45 -6.28
N GLY A 18 -5.90 -18.53 -5.51
CA GLY A 18 -4.87 -19.51 -5.83
C GLY A 18 -3.46 -18.90 -5.94
N GLY A 19 -3.21 -17.78 -5.22
CA GLY A 19 -1.96 -17.02 -5.26
C GLY A 19 -1.77 -16.12 -6.49
N VAL A 20 -2.76 -15.99 -7.36
CA VAL A 20 -2.69 -15.12 -8.55
C VAL A 20 -2.57 -13.63 -8.16
N ASP A 21 -3.06 -13.26 -6.99
CA ASP A 21 -2.97 -11.90 -6.47
C ASP A 21 -1.51 -11.41 -6.33
N TYR A 22 -0.56 -12.30 -6.04
CA TYR A 22 0.87 -11.98 -6.08
C TYR A 22 1.36 -11.62 -7.47
N TYR A 23 0.93 -12.37 -8.48
CA TYR A 23 1.29 -12.12 -9.87
C TYR A 23 0.71 -10.79 -10.35
N TRP A 24 -0.55 -10.50 -10.04
CA TRP A 24 -1.17 -9.23 -10.38
C TRP A 24 -0.42 -8.04 -9.77
N ARG A 25 -0.08 -8.09 -8.48
CA ARG A 25 0.74 -7.02 -7.86
C ARG A 25 2.10 -6.87 -8.54
N TRP A 26 2.79 -7.98 -8.80
CA TRP A 26 4.09 -7.95 -9.49
C TRP A 26 4.00 -7.38 -10.91
N TYR A 27 2.93 -7.69 -11.63
CA TYR A 27 2.69 -7.19 -12.97
C TYR A 27 2.36 -5.70 -12.95
N THR A 28 1.43 -5.27 -12.09
CA THR A 28 0.99 -3.87 -11.95
C THR A 28 2.16 -2.92 -11.70
N ILE A 29 3.02 -3.20 -10.71
CA ILE A 29 4.17 -2.35 -10.40
C ILE A 29 5.20 -2.26 -11.54
N ARG A 30 5.20 -3.21 -12.49
CA ARG A 30 6.09 -3.21 -13.66
C ARG A 30 5.48 -2.51 -14.86
N GLN A 31 4.15 -2.47 -14.97
CA GLN A 31 3.46 -1.70 -15.99
C GLN A 31 3.46 -0.21 -15.65
N VAL A 32 3.19 0.13 -14.39
CA VAL A 32 3.14 1.52 -13.91
C VAL A 32 4.38 1.79 -13.07
N LYS A 33 5.49 2.13 -13.75
CA LYS A 33 6.77 2.38 -13.08
C LYS A 33 6.83 3.81 -12.53
N PRO A 34 7.25 4.01 -11.28
CA PRO A 34 7.54 5.35 -10.77
C PRO A 34 8.62 6.04 -11.60
N ASN A 35 8.43 7.32 -11.89
CA ASN A 35 9.37 8.16 -12.60
C ASN A 35 9.71 9.39 -11.74
N GLY A 36 10.94 9.47 -11.26
CA GLY A 36 11.39 10.52 -10.35
C GLY A 36 11.12 10.21 -8.88
N SER A 37 10.96 11.26 -8.06
CA SER A 37 10.92 11.18 -6.59
C SER A 37 9.59 11.60 -5.96
N ALA A 38 8.60 11.98 -6.77
CA ALA A 38 7.28 12.36 -6.28
C ALA A 38 6.60 11.21 -5.52
N PRO A 39 5.73 11.46 -4.53
CA PRO A 39 5.13 10.39 -3.74
C PRO A 39 4.12 9.55 -4.54
N ILE A 40 3.84 8.34 -4.05
CA ILE A 40 2.81 7.43 -4.57
C ILE A 40 1.68 7.30 -3.55
N LEU A 41 0.43 7.23 -4.01
CA LEU A 41 -0.75 6.97 -3.20
C LEU A 41 -1.39 5.63 -3.59
N ASP A 42 -1.67 4.80 -2.60
CA ASP A 42 -2.47 3.58 -2.73
C ASP A 42 -3.77 3.76 -1.95
N VAL A 43 -4.89 3.82 -2.65
CA VAL A 43 -6.22 4.09 -2.09
C VAL A 43 -6.95 2.77 -1.85
N CYS A 44 -7.76 2.69 -0.79
CA CYS A 44 -8.36 1.41 -0.37
C CYS A 44 -7.30 0.31 -0.18
N THR A 45 -6.14 0.69 0.38
CA THR A 45 -4.92 -0.13 0.41
C THR A 45 -5.07 -1.44 1.22
N GLY A 46 -6.11 -1.55 2.05
CA GLY A 46 -6.32 -2.68 2.93
C GLY A 46 -5.12 -2.91 3.84
N THR A 47 -4.55 -4.12 3.78
CA THR A 47 -3.36 -4.51 4.55
C THR A 47 -2.05 -4.05 3.92
N GLY A 48 -2.09 -3.19 2.90
CA GLY A 48 -0.94 -2.47 2.38
C GLY A 48 -0.04 -3.23 1.41
N ASP A 49 -0.48 -4.37 0.87
CA ASP A 49 0.40 -5.23 0.07
C ASP A 49 0.86 -4.56 -1.25
N LEU A 50 -0.01 -3.77 -1.91
CA LEU A 50 0.35 -3.04 -3.13
C LEU A 50 1.23 -1.81 -2.81
N ALA A 51 0.85 -0.99 -1.83
CA ALA A 51 1.69 0.10 -1.32
C ALA A 51 3.12 -0.38 -0.97
N ILE A 52 3.25 -1.48 -0.22
CA ILE A 52 4.54 -2.07 0.15
C ILE A 52 5.28 -2.59 -1.08
N ALA A 53 4.57 -3.17 -2.06
CA ALA A 53 5.18 -3.62 -3.30
C ALA A 53 5.78 -2.46 -4.10
N TYR A 54 5.06 -1.34 -4.24
CA TYR A 54 5.57 -0.12 -4.86
C TYR A 54 6.79 0.43 -4.14
N TRP A 55 6.72 0.55 -2.81
CA TRP A 55 7.81 1.05 -1.99
C TRP A 55 9.09 0.20 -2.17
N LYS A 56 8.95 -1.13 -2.16
CA LYS A 56 10.07 -2.05 -2.43
C LYS A 56 10.58 -1.94 -3.87
N TYR A 57 9.69 -1.85 -4.85
CA TYR A 57 10.05 -1.72 -6.26
C TYR A 57 10.85 -0.45 -6.53
N ALA A 58 10.46 0.66 -5.91
CA ALA A 58 11.18 1.93 -5.91
C ALA A 58 12.49 1.91 -5.08
N ARG A 59 12.94 0.73 -4.64
CA ARG A 59 14.12 0.53 -3.78
C ARG A 59 14.05 1.37 -2.50
N LYS A 60 12.84 1.61 -2.00
CA LYS A 60 12.55 2.43 -0.82
C LYS A 60 13.08 3.87 -0.93
N ARG A 61 13.16 4.43 -2.14
CA ARG A 61 13.63 5.81 -2.38
C ARG A 61 12.50 6.81 -2.61
N ILE A 62 11.28 6.32 -2.75
CA ILE A 62 10.09 7.12 -3.05
C ILE A 62 9.11 6.97 -1.89
N PRO A 63 8.58 8.08 -1.34
CA PRO A 63 7.53 8.04 -0.32
C PRO A 63 6.28 7.35 -0.85
N VAL A 64 5.67 6.49 -0.04
CA VAL A 64 4.41 5.83 -0.38
C VAL A 64 3.40 6.07 0.75
N THR A 65 2.18 6.44 0.39
CA THR A 65 1.08 6.57 1.35
C THR A 65 -0.02 5.60 0.97
N GLY A 66 -0.46 4.77 1.91
CA GLY A 66 -1.66 3.97 1.80
C GLY A 66 -2.83 4.66 2.51
N SER A 67 -4.03 4.62 1.95
CA SER A 67 -5.24 5.08 2.61
C SER A 67 -6.32 4.00 2.61
N ASP A 68 -7.05 3.88 3.71
CA ASP A 68 -8.20 2.99 3.83
C ASP A 68 -9.18 3.56 4.86
N PHE A 69 -10.45 3.19 4.75
CA PHE A 69 -11.46 3.53 5.75
C PHE A 69 -11.31 2.69 7.03
N THR A 70 -10.71 1.51 6.93
CA THR A 70 -10.68 0.47 7.95
C THR A 70 -9.37 0.48 8.74
N GLU A 71 -9.37 1.07 9.94
CA GLU A 71 -8.15 1.17 10.76
C GLU A 71 -7.50 -0.19 11.08
N GLY A 72 -8.29 -1.25 11.31
CA GLY A 72 -7.75 -2.58 11.60
C GLY A 72 -6.96 -3.19 10.42
N MET A 73 -7.25 -2.77 9.18
CA MET A 73 -6.45 -3.14 8.01
C MET A 73 -5.14 -2.34 7.99
N LEU A 74 -5.22 -1.04 8.28
CA LEU A 74 -4.05 -0.15 8.34
C LEU A 74 -3.09 -0.54 9.47
N GLU A 75 -3.56 -1.03 10.61
CA GLU A 75 -2.71 -1.57 11.67
C GLU A 75 -1.84 -2.73 11.16
N LEU A 76 -2.41 -3.64 10.36
CA LEU A 76 -1.66 -4.73 9.75
C LEU A 76 -0.69 -4.22 8.69
N ALA A 77 -1.11 -3.24 7.90
CA ALA A 77 -0.26 -2.58 6.91
C ALA A 77 0.97 -1.94 7.56
N ARG A 78 0.78 -1.19 8.65
CA ARG A 78 1.86 -0.59 9.45
C ARG A 78 2.80 -1.66 10.00
N LYS A 79 2.27 -2.73 10.63
CA LYS A 79 3.09 -3.85 11.13
C LYS A 79 3.94 -4.48 10.02
N LYS A 80 3.35 -4.73 8.85
CA LYS A 80 4.08 -5.28 7.69
C LYS A 80 5.16 -4.34 7.18
N ALA A 81 4.89 -3.04 7.12
CA ALA A 81 5.84 -2.03 6.66
C ALA A 81 7.00 -1.83 7.64
N THR A 82 6.72 -1.74 8.95
CA THR A 82 7.74 -1.69 10.00
C THR A 82 8.66 -2.91 9.93
N ALA A 83 8.11 -4.13 9.80
CA ALA A 83 8.90 -5.35 9.68
C ALA A 83 9.79 -5.41 8.42
N ARG A 84 9.55 -4.56 7.41
CA ARG A 84 10.30 -4.48 6.16
C ARG A 84 11.23 -3.26 6.09
N THR A 85 11.15 -2.37 7.07
CA THR A 85 12.03 -1.20 7.18
C THR A 85 13.38 -1.63 7.73
N THR A 86 14.47 -1.24 7.07
CA THR A 86 15.81 -1.77 7.35
C THR A 86 16.78 -0.73 7.89
N GLY A 87 16.46 0.57 7.78
CA GLY A 87 17.28 1.64 8.32
C GLY A 87 16.64 3.02 8.13
N SER A 88 17.27 4.05 8.71
CA SER A 88 16.78 5.44 8.69
C SER A 88 16.87 6.14 7.33
N GLN A 89 17.51 5.50 6.34
CA GLN A 89 17.65 6.04 4.97
C GLN A 89 16.50 5.63 4.04
N ASP A 90 15.60 4.74 4.49
CA ASP A 90 14.43 4.34 3.72
C ASP A 90 13.45 5.53 3.65
N ALA A 91 12.93 5.83 2.45
CA ALA A 91 11.85 6.79 2.28
C ALA A 91 10.61 6.35 3.08
N PRO A 92 9.79 7.28 3.58
CA PRO A 92 8.65 6.94 4.43
C PRO A 92 7.60 6.11 3.69
N ILE A 93 6.98 5.19 4.42
CA ILE A 93 5.78 4.46 4.00
C ILE A 93 4.74 4.58 5.11
N ASP A 94 3.69 5.36 4.84
CA ASP A 94 2.68 5.74 5.85
C ASP A 94 1.30 5.25 5.47
N PHE A 95 0.44 5.08 6.48
CA PHE A 95 -0.91 4.55 6.32
C PHE A 95 -1.90 5.43 7.08
N VAL A 96 -2.81 6.08 6.35
CA VAL A 96 -3.78 7.04 6.90
C VAL A 96 -5.20 6.53 6.76
N GLN A 97 -5.98 6.68 7.84
CA GLN A 97 -7.41 6.42 7.76
C GLN A 97 -8.09 7.58 7.02
N ALA A 98 -8.76 7.29 5.91
CA ALA A 98 -9.44 8.31 5.11
C ALA A 98 -10.66 7.74 4.38
N ASP A 99 -11.64 8.60 4.13
CA ASP A 99 -12.67 8.35 3.12
C ASP A 99 -12.06 8.65 1.74
N THR A 100 -12.08 7.66 0.84
CA THR A 100 -11.60 7.79 -0.54
C THR A 100 -12.30 8.92 -1.31
N GLN A 101 -13.53 9.29 -0.94
CA GLN A 101 -14.25 10.40 -1.54
C GLN A 101 -13.78 11.78 -1.03
N GLN A 102 -13.06 11.82 0.08
CA GLN A 102 -12.56 13.04 0.72
C GLN A 102 -11.13 12.82 1.25
N LEU A 103 -10.20 12.62 0.33
CA LEU A 103 -8.81 12.36 0.67
C LEU A 103 -8.16 13.61 1.32
N PRO A 104 -7.42 13.46 2.43
CA PRO A 104 -6.79 14.57 3.16
C PRO A 104 -5.43 14.95 2.53
N PHE A 105 -5.39 15.09 1.21
CA PHE A 105 -4.18 15.43 0.46
C PHE A 105 -4.42 16.56 -0.52
N ASP A 106 -3.39 17.39 -0.73
CA ASP A 106 -3.42 18.42 -1.75
C ASP A 106 -3.51 17.81 -3.16
N SER A 107 -4.15 18.54 -4.08
CA SER A 107 -4.19 18.20 -5.50
C SER A 107 -2.78 18.18 -6.11
N ASP A 108 -2.59 17.36 -7.17
CA ASP A 108 -1.35 17.26 -7.95
C ASP A 108 -0.08 16.88 -7.17
N ARG A 109 -0.26 16.24 -6.01
CA ARG A 109 0.86 15.80 -5.15
C ARG A 109 1.51 14.48 -5.58
N PHE A 110 0.73 13.52 -6.07
CA PHE A 110 1.18 12.15 -6.30
C PHE A 110 1.47 11.86 -7.77
N GLN A 111 2.56 11.17 -8.06
CA GLN A 111 2.87 10.75 -9.44
C GLN A 111 2.09 9.51 -9.88
N ILE A 112 1.70 8.66 -8.94
CA ILE A 112 0.94 7.44 -9.18
C ILE A 112 -0.13 7.34 -8.09
N VAL A 113 -1.35 7.00 -8.53
CA VAL A 113 -2.47 6.65 -7.66
C VAL A 113 -2.95 5.26 -8.06
N SER A 114 -2.96 4.31 -7.12
CA SER A 114 -3.51 2.96 -7.27
C SER A 114 -4.72 2.72 -6.37
N VAL A 115 -5.47 1.68 -6.68
CA VAL A 115 -6.62 1.15 -5.92
C VAL A 115 -6.50 -0.37 -5.84
#